data_AF-A0A9Q9ZT55-F1
#
_entry.id   AF-A0A9Q9ZT55-F1
#
_cell.length_a   1.000
_cell.length_b   1.000
_cell.length_c   1.000
_cell.angle_alpha   90.00
_cell.angle_beta   90.00
_cell.angle_gamma   90.00
#
_symmetry.space_group_name_H-M   'P 1'
#
loop_
_entity.id
_entity.type
_entity.pdbx_description
1 polymer ?
#
loop_
_entity_poly.entity_id
_entity_poly.type
_entity_poly.pdbx_seq_one_letter_code
_entity_poly.pdbx_strand_id
1 'polypeptide(L)'
;MSSNQMPSADLDPPKFHRLFKFYDPEVVALTTILLGLFQLLLTIPAYNISLDIKYFFMCPLCVGSVSVIAGSFGMASERTPKRELLKNSLISGLAGLVGTLIGLIMYGYAASTSLDIPPCSHESLEYHTCPETIFQNFYKTISGQLLFYNIAALVLHCFLSFSAFKGLRIH
;
A
#
# COMPACT_ATOMS: atom_id res chain seq x y z
N MET A 1 -25.12 -38.40 39.47
CA MET A 1 -23.98 -37.48 39.23
C MET A 1 -23.43 -37.81 37.85
N SER A 2 -24.01 -37.21 36.81
CA SER A 2 -23.51 -36.04 36.07
C SER A 2 -22.10 -36.23 35.51
N SER A 3 -22.04 -36.40 34.19
CA SER A 3 -20.99 -35.80 33.36
C SER A 3 -21.61 -35.52 31.99
N ASN A 4 -22.34 -34.41 31.90
CA ASN A 4 -22.66 -33.79 30.62
C ASN A 4 -21.36 -33.18 30.09
N GLN A 5 -20.70 -33.86 29.16
CA GLN A 5 -19.68 -33.23 28.32
C GLN A 5 -20.38 -32.19 27.43
N MET A 6 -20.18 -30.92 27.78
CA MET A 6 -20.41 -29.80 26.89
C MET A 6 -19.60 -30.01 25.60
N PRO A 7 -20.17 -29.81 24.40
CA PRO A 7 -19.38 -29.73 23.19
C PRO A 7 -18.58 -28.42 23.25
N SER A 8 -17.25 -28.53 23.35
CA SER A 8 -16.32 -27.41 23.21
C SER A 8 -16.47 -26.81 21.82
N ALA A 9 -17.15 -25.67 21.73
CA ALA A 9 -17.31 -24.86 20.53
C ALA A 9 -16.01 -24.11 20.16
N ASP A 10 -14.86 -24.81 20.17
CA ASP A 10 -13.55 -24.18 20.16
C ASP A 10 -12.51 -25.08 19.49
N LEU A 11 -12.62 -25.29 18.17
CA LEU A 11 -11.71 -26.19 17.44
C LEU A 11 -11.25 -25.69 16.07
N ASP A 12 -11.60 -24.47 15.66
CA ASP A 12 -11.01 -23.86 14.48
C ASP A 12 -10.19 -22.63 14.89
N PRO A 13 -8.87 -22.64 14.67
CA PRO A 13 -8.03 -21.52 15.04
C PRO A 13 -8.42 -20.30 14.19
N PRO A 14 -8.40 -19.08 14.78
CA PRO A 14 -8.83 -17.87 14.09
C PRO A 14 -7.97 -17.67 12.84
N LYS A 15 -8.58 -17.80 11.67
CA LYS A 15 -7.98 -17.62 10.34
C LYS A 15 -8.62 -16.43 9.63
N PHE A 16 -8.01 -15.96 8.55
CA PHE A 16 -8.68 -14.96 7.72
C PHE A 16 -9.99 -15.51 7.19
N HIS A 17 -11.03 -14.69 7.27
CA HIS A 17 -12.28 -15.06 6.67
C HIS A 17 -12.18 -14.90 5.15
N ARG A 18 -12.41 -15.99 4.43
CA ARG A 18 -12.44 -16.00 2.97
C ARG A 18 -13.64 -15.17 2.48
N LEU A 19 -13.40 -13.91 2.14
CA LEU A 19 -14.47 -12.95 1.79
C LEU A 19 -15.24 -13.33 0.52
N PHE A 20 -14.56 -13.96 -0.45
CA PHE A 20 -15.14 -14.42 -1.71
C PHE A 20 -14.53 -15.77 -2.13
N LYS A 21 -15.23 -16.54 -2.97
CA LYS A 21 -14.75 -17.84 -3.49
C LYS A 21 -13.41 -17.72 -4.25
N PHE A 22 -13.15 -16.56 -4.88
CA PHE A 22 -11.91 -16.25 -5.60
C PHE A 22 -10.86 -15.53 -4.75
N TYR A 23 -11.18 -15.20 -3.50
CA TYR A 23 -10.26 -14.54 -2.58
C TYR A 23 -9.37 -15.59 -1.93
N ASP A 24 -8.08 -15.55 -2.23
CA ASP A 24 -7.07 -16.29 -1.50
C ASP A 24 -6.28 -15.31 -0.61
N PRO A 25 -6.44 -15.37 0.73
CA PRO A 25 -5.77 -14.44 1.63
C PRO A 25 -4.24 -14.49 1.51
N GLU A 26 -3.67 -15.64 1.11
CA GLU A 26 -2.22 -15.78 0.91
C GLU A 26 -1.74 -14.95 -0.29
N VAL A 27 -2.46 -15.03 -1.41
CA VAL A 27 -2.16 -14.26 -2.63
C VAL A 27 -2.32 -12.77 -2.37
N VAL A 28 -3.36 -12.37 -1.64
CA VAL A 28 -3.60 -10.96 -1.31
C VAL A 28 -2.50 -10.43 -0.40
N ALA A 29 -2.12 -11.17 0.64
CA ALA A 29 -1.00 -10.82 1.50
C ALA A 29 0.31 -10.65 0.70
N LEU A 30 0.63 -11.60 -0.18
CA LEU A 30 1.81 -11.55 -1.05
C LEU A 30 1.77 -10.35 -2.01
N THR A 31 0.61 -10.08 -2.61
CA THR A 31 0.42 -8.92 -3.51
C THR A 31 0.64 -7.61 -2.75
N THR A 32 0.14 -7.50 -1.51
CA THR A 32 0.36 -6.32 -0.66
C THR A 32 1.84 -6.12 -0.32
N ILE A 33 2.58 -7.21 -0.07
CA ILE A 33 4.03 -7.13 0.15
C ILE A 33 4.74 -6.62 -1.11
N LEU A 34 4.47 -7.22 -2.27
CA LEU A 34 5.11 -6.83 -3.53
C LEU A 34 4.80 -5.37 -3.86
N LEU A 35 3.54 -4.96 -3.71
CA LEU A 35 3.14 -3.58 -3.97
C LEU A 35 3.82 -2.59 -3.02
N GLY A 36 3.95 -2.96 -1.74
CA GLY A 36 4.71 -2.16 -0.77
C GLY A 36 6.18 -2.02 -1.15
N LEU A 37 6.82 -3.11 -1.60
CA LEU A 37 8.20 -3.07 -2.11
C LEU A 37 8.34 -2.20 -3.36
N PHE A 38 7.37 -2.24 -4.28
CA PHE A 38 7.36 -1.33 -5.44
C PHE A 38 7.24 0.14 -5.03
N GLN A 39 6.40 0.46 -4.04
CA GLN A 39 6.34 1.83 -3.48
C GLN A 39 7.64 2.25 -2.81
N LEU A 40 8.30 1.35 -2.08
CA LEU A 40 9.62 1.61 -1.50
C LEU A 40 10.66 1.87 -2.61
N LEU A 41 10.65 1.09 -3.68
CA LEU A 41 11.54 1.30 -4.83
C LEU A 41 11.30 2.66 -5.49
N LEU A 42 10.03 3.07 -5.66
CA LEU A 42 9.66 4.37 -6.22
C LEU A 42 9.96 5.55 -5.30
N THR A 43 10.28 5.30 -4.02
CA THR A 43 10.79 6.35 -3.11
C THR A 43 12.10 6.94 -3.62
N ILE A 44 12.96 6.12 -4.23
CA ILE A 44 14.28 6.56 -4.74
C ILE A 44 14.13 7.60 -5.85
N PRO A 45 13.42 7.34 -6.97
CA PRO A 45 13.20 8.37 -7.97
C PRO A 45 12.40 9.55 -7.41
N ALA A 46 11.40 9.32 -6.54
CA ALA A 46 10.64 10.41 -5.93
C ALA A 46 11.52 11.37 -5.10
N TYR A 47 12.52 10.86 -4.37
CA TYR A 47 13.48 11.67 -3.62
C TYR A 47 14.30 12.58 -4.55
N ASN A 48 14.75 12.06 -5.69
CA ASN A 48 15.59 12.80 -6.63
C ASN A 48 14.82 13.87 -7.42
N ILE A 49 13.52 13.71 -7.62
CA ILE A 49 12.70 14.63 -8.45
C ILE A 49 11.98 15.70 -7.61
N SER A 50 11.90 15.52 -6.28
CA SER A 50 11.15 16.41 -5.39
C SER A 50 11.84 17.76 -5.17
N LEU A 51 11.80 18.63 -6.17
CA LEU A 51 12.30 20.00 -6.08
C LEU A 51 11.31 20.91 -5.33
N ASP A 52 10.00 20.70 -5.49
CA ASP A 52 8.95 21.55 -4.88
C ASP A 52 8.41 21.04 -3.53
N ILE A 53 8.23 19.73 -3.37
CA ILE A 53 7.62 19.15 -2.17
C ILE A 53 8.68 18.35 -1.42
N LYS A 54 9.38 19.03 -0.51
CA LYS A 54 10.54 18.54 0.27
C LYS A 54 10.32 17.19 1.01
N TYR A 55 9.08 16.75 1.17
CA TYR A 55 8.70 15.52 1.86
C TYR A 55 7.83 14.56 1.03
N PHE A 56 7.73 14.75 -0.30
CA PHE A 56 6.90 13.89 -1.15
C PHE A 56 7.36 12.42 -1.09
N PHE A 57 8.67 12.18 -0.98
CA PHE A 57 9.26 10.85 -0.83
C PHE A 57 8.91 10.14 0.50
N MET A 58 8.53 10.88 1.55
CA MET A 58 8.15 10.26 2.83
C MET A 58 6.85 9.47 2.72
N CYS A 59 5.94 9.90 1.83
CA CYS A 59 4.67 9.22 1.64
C CYS A 59 4.84 7.79 1.07
N PRO A 60 5.54 7.56 -0.05
CA PRO A 60 5.74 6.21 -0.57
C PRO A 60 6.60 5.37 0.37
N LEU A 61 7.51 5.99 1.13
CA LEU A 61 8.28 5.31 2.16
C LEU A 61 7.38 4.75 3.26
N CYS A 62 6.52 5.59 3.85
CA CYS A 62 5.61 5.20 4.92
C CYS A 62 4.56 4.19 4.43
N VAL A 63 3.88 4.49 3.32
CA VAL A 63 2.84 3.61 2.76
C VAL A 63 3.42 2.27 2.31
N GLY A 64 4.59 2.28 1.68
CA GLY A 64 5.29 1.06 1.28
C GLY A 64 5.69 0.20 2.47
N SER A 65 6.27 0.81 3.51
CA SER A 65 6.67 0.11 4.74
C SER A 65 5.47 -0.52 5.45
N VAL A 66 4.39 0.24 5.64
CA VAL A 66 3.16 -0.26 6.29
C VAL A 66 2.52 -1.37 5.47
N SER A 67 2.55 -1.28 4.13
CA SER A 67 2.03 -2.33 3.25
C SER A 67 2.82 -3.64 3.38
N VAL A 68 4.16 -3.58 3.41
CA VAL A 68 5.00 -4.76 3.66
C VAL A 68 4.70 -5.37 5.03
N ILE A 69 4.56 -4.56 6.08
CA ILE A 69 4.23 -5.04 7.42
C ILE A 69 2.85 -5.71 7.46
N ALA A 70 1.83 -5.05 6.90
CA ALA A 70 0.46 -5.55 6.87
C ALA A 70 0.34 -6.86 6.10
N GLY A 71 0.97 -6.94 4.92
CA GLY A 71 1.02 -8.16 4.12
C GLY A 71 1.81 -9.28 4.83
N SER A 72 2.90 -8.96 5.52
CA SER A 72 3.68 -9.94 6.30
C SER A 72 2.88 -10.54 7.45
N PHE A 73 2.16 -9.71 8.21
CA PHE A 73 1.24 -10.20 9.24
C PHE A 73 0.11 -11.02 8.64
N GLY A 74 -0.39 -10.60 7.47
CA GLY A 74 -1.40 -11.36 6.74
C GLY A 74 -0.91 -12.78 6.42
N MET A 75 0.24 -12.87 5.76
CA MET A 75 0.89 -14.13 5.42
C MET A 75 1.19 -15.00 6.65
N ALA A 76 1.69 -14.38 7.72
CA ALA A 76 2.01 -15.09 8.97
C ALA A 76 0.77 -15.67 9.64
N SER A 77 -0.36 -14.97 9.62
CA SER A 77 -1.60 -15.45 10.22
C SER A 77 -2.24 -16.62 9.46
N GLU A 78 -2.03 -16.72 8.14
CA GLU A 78 -2.46 -17.90 7.37
C GLU A 78 -1.62 -19.13 7.70
N ARG A 79 -0.29 -18.97 7.82
CA ARG A 79 0.62 -20.08 8.16
C ARG A 79 0.55 -20.48 9.63
N THR A 80 0.27 -19.54 10.52
CA THR A 80 0.22 -19.77 11.96
C THR A 80 -0.94 -18.95 12.54
N PRO A 81 -2.16 -19.51 12.56
CA PRO A 81 -3.34 -18.79 12.99
C PRO A 81 -3.29 -18.49 14.49
N LYS A 82 -2.99 -17.22 14.81
CA LYS A 82 -2.99 -16.67 16.17
C LYS A 82 -3.81 -15.39 16.18
N ARG A 83 -4.66 -15.23 17.19
CA ARG A 83 -5.51 -14.04 17.36
C ARG A 83 -4.72 -12.74 17.41
N GLU A 84 -3.56 -12.75 18.07
CA GLU A 84 -2.66 -11.59 18.13
C GLU A 84 -2.12 -11.17 16.75
N LEU A 85 -1.81 -12.14 15.87
CA LEU A 85 -1.36 -11.85 14.50
C LEU A 85 -2.47 -11.25 13.66
N LEU A 86 -3.71 -11.74 13.80
CA LEU A 86 -4.89 -11.17 13.17
C LEU A 86 -5.19 -9.74 13.65
N LYS A 87 -5.04 -9.48 14.95
CA LYS A 87 -5.20 -8.14 15.52
C LYS A 87 -4.13 -7.19 14.99
N ASN A 88 -2.87 -7.62 14.93
CA ASN A 88 -1.78 -6.83 14.36
C ASN A 88 -1.97 -6.59 12.86
N SER A 89 -2.47 -7.58 12.12
CA SER A 89 -2.85 -7.43 10.71
C SER A 89 -3.99 -6.42 10.53
N LEU A 90 -5.02 -6.44 11.38
CA LEU A 90 -6.09 -5.46 11.34
C LEU A 90 -5.58 -4.05 11.62
N ILE A 91 -4.78 -3.87 12.68
CA ILE A 91 -4.22 -2.55 13.06
C ILE A 91 -3.32 -2.02 11.94
N SER A 92 -2.40 -2.85 11.43
CA SER A 92 -1.51 -2.44 10.34
C SER A 92 -2.26 -2.18 9.03
N GLY A 93 -3.31 -2.94 8.72
CA GLY A 93 -4.18 -2.68 7.58
C GLY A 93 -4.96 -1.36 7.71
N LEU A 94 -5.48 -1.05 8.90
CA LEU A 94 -6.14 0.24 9.17
C LEU A 94 -5.16 1.41 9.07
N ALA A 95 -3.94 1.26 9.60
CA ALA A 95 -2.88 2.24 9.44
C ALA A 95 -2.52 2.42 7.95
N GLY A 96 -2.47 1.33 7.19
CA GLY A 96 -2.27 1.32 5.75
C GLY A 96 -3.38 2.03 4.98
N LEU A 97 -4.64 1.87 5.39
CA LEU A 97 -5.78 2.61 4.82
C LEU A 97 -5.63 4.12 5.03
N VAL A 98 -5.30 4.55 6.25
CA VAL A 98 -5.06 5.98 6.52
C VAL A 98 -3.90 6.50 5.68
N GLY A 99 -2.79 5.75 5.61
CA GLY A 99 -1.63 6.11 4.80
C GLY A 99 -1.96 6.22 3.30
N THR A 100 -2.71 5.27 2.76
CA THR A 100 -3.11 5.27 1.34
C THR A 100 -4.11 6.38 1.02
N LEU A 101 -4.99 6.77 1.94
CA LEU A 101 -5.87 7.93 1.75
C LEU A 101 -5.08 9.24 1.69
N ILE A 102 -4.10 9.41 2.58
CA ILE A 102 -3.19 10.57 2.54
C ILE A 102 -2.39 10.57 1.23
N GLY A 103 -1.85 9.40 0.85
CA GLY A 103 -1.15 9.22 -0.41
C GLY A 103 -2.01 9.55 -1.63
N LEU A 104 -3.31 9.24 -1.61
CA LEU A 104 -4.21 9.51 -2.72
C LEU A 104 -4.33 11.02 -2.98
N ILE A 105 -4.45 11.80 -1.92
CA ILE A 105 -4.52 13.27 -1.99
C ILE A 105 -3.18 13.82 -2.49
N MET A 106 -2.07 13.36 -1.89
CA MET A 106 -0.73 13.83 -2.23
C MET A 106 -0.32 13.49 -3.68
N TYR A 107 -0.47 12.23 -4.08
CA TYR A 107 -0.12 11.77 -5.43
C TYR A 107 -1.09 12.32 -6.47
N GLY A 108 -2.37 12.50 -6.12
CA GLY A 108 -3.34 13.16 -6.98
C GLY A 108 -2.93 14.60 -7.28
N TYR A 109 -2.57 15.35 -6.23
CA TYR A 109 -2.06 16.72 -6.36
C TYR A 109 -0.78 16.78 -7.20
N ALA A 110 0.20 15.89 -6.91
CA ALA A 110 1.46 15.82 -7.65
C ALA A 110 1.26 15.44 -9.12
N ALA A 111 0.31 14.55 -9.43
CA ALA A 111 0.00 14.17 -10.81
C ALA A 111 -0.73 15.28 -11.58
N SER A 112 -1.54 16.10 -10.90
CA SER A 112 -2.25 17.23 -11.52
C SER A 112 -1.37 18.48 -11.69
N THR A 113 -0.31 18.61 -10.90
CA THR A 113 0.55 19.80 -10.87
C THR A 113 1.65 19.69 -11.93
N SER A 114 2.03 20.81 -12.52
CA SER A 114 3.22 20.92 -13.37
C SER A 114 4.35 21.52 -12.55
N LEU A 115 5.55 20.95 -12.65
CA LEU A 115 6.75 21.51 -12.02
C LEU A 115 7.03 22.90 -12.60
N ASP A 116 7.32 23.87 -11.74
CA ASP A 116 7.64 25.25 -12.14
C ASP A 116 9.14 25.34 -12.47
N ILE A 117 9.52 24.78 -13.61
CA ILE A 117 10.91 24.71 -14.09
C ILE A 117 11.18 25.98 -14.92
N PRO A 118 12.31 26.69 -14.72
CA PRO A 118 12.62 27.86 -15.54
C PRO A 118 12.73 27.48 -17.02
N PRO A 119 12.10 28.23 -17.94
CA PRO A 119 12.05 27.88 -19.35
C PRO A 119 13.44 27.91 -20.00
N CYS A 120 13.71 26.93 -20.85
CA CYS A 120 14.93 26.93 -21.69
C CYS A 120 15.00 28.21 -22.54
N SER A 121 16.16 28.89 -22.55
CA SER A 121 16.37 30.07 -23.40
C SER A 121 16.38 29.70 -24.88
N HIS A 122 15.67 30.48 -25.69
CA HIS A 122 15.41 30.26 -27.11
C HIS A 122 16.67 30.26 -28.03
N GLU A 123 17.85 30.62 -27.51
CA GLU A 123 19.07 30.85 -28.32
C GLU A 123 19.97 29.61 -28.55
N SER A 124 19.63 28.44 -28.03
CA SER A 124 20.43 27.20 -28.23
C SER A 124 19.69 26.13 -29.05
N LEU A 125 18.63 26.53 -29.75
CA LEU A 125 17.70 25.67 -30.46
C LEU A 125 18.19 25.34 -31.86
N GLU A 126 18.93 24.24 -32.00
CA GLU A 126 18.76 23.43 -33.21
C GLU A 126 18.90 21.93 -33.00
N TYR A 127 19.49 21.43 -31.89
CA TYR A 127 19.76 19.99 -31.81
C TYR A 127 19.68 19.29 -30.44
N HIS A 128 19.21 19.94 -29.36
CA HIS A 128 19.06 19.26 -28.07
C HIS A 128 17.66 19.46 -27.49
N THR A 129 16.93 18.36 -27.34
CA THR A 129 15.71 18.24 -26.53
C THR A 129 15.87 18.99 -25.21
N CYS A 130 15.02 19.99 -24.97
CA CYS A 130 15.09 20.79 -23.75
C CYS A 130 14.87 19.87 -22.52
N PRO A 131 15.80 19.85 -21.54
CA PRO A 131 15.77 18.94 -20.39
C PRO A 131 14.52 19.12 -19.51
N GLU A 132 13.86 20.27 -19.58
CA GLU A 132 12.58 20.58 -18.92
C GLU A 132 11.49 19.57 -19.29
N THR A 133 11.28 19.34 -20.59
CA THR A 133 10.21 18.45 -21.08
C THR A 133 10.42 17.00 -20.65
N ILE A 134 11.69 16.56 -20.63
CA ILE A 134 12.07 15.21 -20.17
C ILE A 134 11.79 15.07 -18.67
N PHE A 135 12.21 16.06 -17.87
CA PHE A 135 12.05 16.03 -16.42
C PHE A 135 10.58 16.12 -16.00
N GLN A 136 9.78 16.96 -16.67
CA GLN A 136 8.36 17.10 -16.41
C GLN A 136 7.58 15.82 -16.76
N ASN A 137 7.90 15.19 -17.89
CA ASN A 137 7.31 13.90 -18.28
C ASN A 137 7.69 12.79 -17.31
N PHE A 138 8.94 12.76 -16.86
CA PHE A 138 9.41 11.79 -15.87
C PHE A 138 8.70 11.98 -14.52
N TYR A 139 8.57 13.22 -14.03
CA TYR A 139 7.83 13.53 -12.81
C TYR A 139 6.37 13.08 -12.89
N LYS A 140 5.66 13.42 -13.97
CA LYS A 140 4.26 13.01 -14.17
C LYS A 140 4.12 11.50 -14.23
N THR A 141 5.05 10.80 -14.88
CA THR A 141 5.06 9.34 -14.95
C THR A 141 5.23 8.70 -13.58
N ILE A 142 6.21 9.16 -12.79
CA ILE A 142 6.45 8.65 -11.44
C ILE A 142 5.27 8.94 -10.51
N SER A 143 4.74 10.17 -10.53
CA SER A 143 3.56 10.56 -9.74
C SER A 143 2.32 9.76 -10.12
N GLY A 144 2.08 9.55 -11.42
CA GLY A 144 0.98 8.71 -11.91
C GLY A 144 1.13 7.24 -11.51
N GLN A 145 2.33 6.70 -11.55
CA GLN A 145 2.60 5.31 -11.14
C GLN A 145 2.46 5.13 -9.62
N LEU A 146 2.91 6.10 -8.82
CA LEU A 146 2.66 6.15 -7.38
C LEU A 146 1.16 6.20 -7.08
N LEU A 147 0.39 7.02 -7.81
CA LEU A 147 -1.06 7.10 -7.67
C LEU A 147 -1.73 5.76 -7.98
N PHE A 148 -1.35 5.11 -9.08
CA PHE A 148 -1.89 3.81 -9.49
C PHE A 148 -1.63 2.73 -8.43
N TYR A 149 -0.38 2.60 -7.97
CA TYR A 149 -0.04 1.65 -6.92
C TYR A 149 -0.71 1.97 -5.59
N ASN A 150 -0.90 3.24 -5.28
CA ASN A 150 -1.60 3.64 -4.06
C ASN A 150 -3.09 3.28 -4.09
N ILE A 151 -3.76 3.38 -5.23
CA ILE A 151 -5.15 2.90 -5.41
C ILE A 151 -5.21 1.38 -5.23
N ALA A 152 -4.28 0.64 -5.84
CA ALA A 152 -4.20 -0.81 -5.63
C ALA A 152 -3.96 -1.17 -4.15
N ALA A 153 -3.10 -0.42 -3.46
CA ALA A 153 -2.79 -0.63 -2.05
C ALA A 153 -4.02 -0.36 -1.17
N LEU A 154 -4.78 0.70 -1.47
CA LEU A 154 -6.04 1.01 -0.79
C LEU A 154 -7.02 -0.17 -0.86
N VAL A 155 -7.18 -0.75 -2.04
CA VAL A 155 -8.06 -1.92 -2.26
C VAL A 155 -7.57 -3.14 -1.47
N LEU A 156 -6.27 -3.42 -1.50
CA LEU A 156 -5.69 -4.55 -0.78
C LEU A 156 -5.79 -4.40 0.75
N HIS A 157 -5.52 -3.19 1.27
CA HIS A 157 -5.68 -2.90 2.70
C HIS A 157 -7.13 -3.01 3.15
N CYS A 158 -8.09 -2.56 2.33
CA CYS A 158 -9.51 -2.81 2.56
C CYS A 158 -9.78 -4.32 2.71
N PHE A 159 -9.34 -5.12 1.75
CA PHE A 159 -9.56 -6.57 1.80
C PHE A 159 -8.93 -7.23 3.04
N LEU A 160 -7.67 -6.89 3.35
CA LEU A 160 -6.98 -7.41 4.53
C LEU A 160 -7.70 -7.00 5.82
N SER A 161 -8.06 -5.72 5.98
CA SER A 161 -8.77 -5.24 7.17
C SER A 161 -10.15 -5.87 7.31
N PHE A 162 -10.95 -5.94 6.24
CA PHE A 162 -12.27 -6.58 6.30
C PHE A 162 -12.19 -8.07 6.59
N SER A 163 -11.20 -8.77 6.00
CA SER A 163 -10.99 -10.19 6.21
C SER A 163 -10.53 -10.48 7.64
N ALA A 164 -9.60 -9.67 8.18
CA ALA A 164 -9.14 -9.78 9.57
C ALA A 164 -10.26 -9.48 10.56
N PHE A 165 -11.03 -8.42 10.31
CA PHE A 165 -12.15 -8.03 11.17
C PHE A 165 -13.22 -9.12 11.23
N LYS A 166 -13.59 -9.71 10.09
CA LYS A 166 -14.53 -10.85 10.09
C LYS A 166 -13.93 -12.07 10.77
N GLY A 167 -12.66 -12.39 10.53
CA GLY A 167 -11.96 -13.50 11.20
C GLY A 167 -11.95 -13.37 12.73
N LEU A 168 -11.72 -12.16 13.25
CA LEU A 168 -11.75 -11.82 14.67
C LEU A 168 -13.15 -11.78 15.31
N ARG A 169 -14.21 -11.72 14.50
CA ARG A 169 -15.60 -11.68 14.99
C ARG A 169 -16.25 -13.06 15.03
N ILE A 170 -15.81 -13.96 14.15
CA ILE A 170 -16.33 -15.32 14.03
C ILE A 170 -15.68 -16.27 15.06
N HIS A 171 -14.46 -15.95 15.51
CA HIS A 171 -13.67 -16.66 16.53
C HIS A 171 -13.30 -15.73 17.70
#